data_AF-H2ZGF5-F1
#
_entry.id   AF-H2ZGF5-F1
#
_cell.length_a   1.000
_cell.length_b   1.000
_cell.length_c   1.000
_cell.angle_alpha   90.00
_cell.angle_beta   90.00
_cell.angle_gamma   90.00
#
_symmetry.space_group_name_H-M   'P 1'
#
loop_
_entity.id
_entity.type
_entity.pdbx_description
1 polymer ?
#
loop_
_entity_poly.entity_id
_entity_poly.type
_entity_poly.pdbx_seq_one_letter_code
_entity_poly.pdbx_strand_id
1 'polypeptide(L)'
;QDVAKRLSAASLDQVYGYKIPFLGPYPVRIFSSSAQDLEIDYGDTQNLVVKNTQNFQICCSPLKCPESETFSGPNWKNTTISSWSQHSIKLDIGMCAQGANAVRYAWTVTPCPFKDCQVYNDHGLPAAPFIHQFI
;
A
#
# COMPACT_ATOMS: atom_id res chain seq x y z
N GLN A 1 9.93 18.10 -1.83
CA GLN A 1 10.93 17.04 -1.55
C GLN A 1 11.16 16.23 -2.82
N ASP A 2 12.43 15.91 -3.15
CA ASP A 2 12.78 15.13 -4.36
C ASP A 2 12.92 13.62 -4.08
N VAL A 3 12.85 12.79 -5.12
CA VAL A 3 12.98 11.31 -5.08
C VAL A 3 14.28 10.89 -4.39
N ALA A 4 15.41 11.51 -4.74
CA ALA A 4 16.72 11.19 -4.16
C ALA A 4 16.76 11.40 -2.64
N LYS A 5 16.13 12.48 -2.14
CA LYS A 5 16.08 12.77 -0.70
C LYS A 5 15.24 11.72 0.06
N ARG A 6 14.17 11.21 -0.55
CA ARG A 6 13.34 10.13 0.03
C ARG A 6 14.10 8.82 0.09
N LEU A 7 14.81 8.47 -0.98
CA LEU A 7 15.63 7.25 -1.02
C LEU A 7 16.75 7.30 0.04
N SER A 8 17.47 8.42 0.13
CA SER A 8 18.50 8.62 1.15
C SER A 8 17.94 8.49 2.57
N ALA A 9 16.77 9.08 2.85
CA ALA A 9 16.11 8.95 4.14
C ALA A 9 15.74 7.50 4.46
N ALA A 10 15.17 6.76 3.51
CA ALA A 10 14.85 5.34 3.69
C ALA A 10 16.11 4.49 3.94
N SER A 11 17.20 4.76 3.22
CA SER A 11 18.48 4.07 3.45
C SER A 11 19.06 4.37 4.83
N LEU A 12 18.92 5.61 5.32
CA LEU A 12 19.40 5.99 6.66
C LEU A 12 18.62 5.26 7.78
N ASP A 13 17.30 5.14 7.65
CA ASP A 13 16.50 4.37 8.61
C ASP A 13 16.85 2.88 8.57
N GLN A 14 16.94 2.29 7.39
CA GLN A 14 17.19 0.85 7.24
C GLN A 14 18.61 0.43 7.65
N VAL A 15 19.64 1.22 7.31
CA VAL A 15 21.05 0.85 7.53
C VAL A 15 21.56 1.34 8.88
N TYR A 16 21.17 2.54 9.28
CA TYR A 16 21.74 3.21 10.46
C TYR A 16 20.72 3.40 11.59
N GLY A 17 19.46 2.97 11.40
CA GLY A 17 18.42 3.05 12.42
C GLY A 17 17.89 4.46 12.69
N TYR A 18 18.20 5.42 11.82
CA TYR A 18 17.66 6.78 11.95
C TYR A 18 16.16 6.81 11.67
N LYS A 19 15.36 7.01 12.71
CA LYS A 19 13.90 7.15 12.60
C LYS A 19 13.52 8.45 11.89
N ILE A 20 13.47 8.39 10.56
CA ILE A 20 13.00 9.49 9.73
C ILE A 20 11.53 9.22 9.40
N PRO A 21 10.59 10.11 9.80
CA PRO A 21 9.17 9.88 9.58
C PRO A 21 8.85 9.86 8.07
N PHE A 22 7.91 9.00 7.70
CA PHE A 22 7.33 9.02 6.36
C PHE A 22 6.62 10.34 6.15
N LEU A 23 7.03 11.08 5.11
CA LEU A 23 6.42 12.37 4.79
C LEU A 23 5.19 12.23 3.87
N GLY A 24 4.98 11.05 3.28
CA GLY A 24 3.77 10.69 2.56
C GLY A 24 2.85 9.81 3.43
N PRO A 25 1.62 9.53 2.95
CA PRO A 25 0.67 8.72 3.69
C PRO A 25 1.22 7.33 4.01
N TYR A 26 1.01 6.88 5.25
CA TYR A 26 1.30 5.50 5.67
C TYR A 26 0.07 4.93 6.40
N PRO A 27 -0.32 3.68 6.15
CA PRO A 27 -1.49 3.10 6.81
C PRO A 27 -1.36 3.10 8.33
N VAL A 28 -2.43 3.52 9.02
CA VAL A 28 -2.58 3.43 10.47
C VAL A 28 -3.25 2.10 10.83
N ARG A 29 -4.25 1.71 10.04
CA ARG A 29 -5.01 0.48 10.26
C ARG A 29 -5.52 -0.08 8.94
N ILE A 30 -5.58 -1.40 8.88
CA ILE A 30 -6.09 -2.14 7.73
C ILE A 30 -7.07 -3.19 8.26
N PHE A 31 -8.29 -3.21 7.73
CA PHE A 31 -9.35 -4.09 8.22
C PHE A 31 -10.39 -4.38 7.15
N SER A 32 -11.07 -5.52 7.25
CA SER A 32 -12.18 -5.85 6.36
C SER A 32 -13.39 -4.99 6.69
N SER A 33 -13.82 -4.13 5.76
CA SER A 33 -15.03 -3.31 5.91
C SER A 33 -16.28 -4.09 5.53
N SER A 34 -16.17 -5.03 4.58
CA SER A 34 -17.26 -5.90 4.12
C SER A 34 -16.70 -7.25 3.69
N ALA A 35 -17.55 -8.18 3.24
CA ALA A 35 -17.09 -9.45 2.66
C ALA A 35 -16.31 -9.26 1.34
N GLN A 36 -16.46 -8.11 0.69
CA GLN A 36 -15.85 -7.79 -0.61
C GLN A 36 -14.95 -6.55 -0.56
N ASP A 37 -14.87 -5.85 0.57
CA ASP A 37 -14.06 -4.65 0.72
C ASP A 37 -13.07 -4.74 1.87
N LEU A 38 -11.82 -4.39 1.56
CA LEU A 38 -10.78 -4.14 2.54
C LEU A 38 -10.54 -2.63 2.67
N GLU A 39 -10.64 -2.08 3.87
CA GLU A 39 -10.40 -0.67 4.13
C GLU A 39 -8.98 -0.46 4.69
N ILE A 40 -8.26 0.48 4.08
CA ILE A 40 -6.96 0.97 4.53
C ILE A 40 -7.17 2.42 4.95
N ASP A 41 -7.00 2.68 6.24
CA ASP A 41 -7.12 3.99 6.84
C ASP A 41 -5.72 4.56 7.11
N TYR A 42 -5.50 5.77 6.62
CA TYR A 42 -4.25 6.53 6.69
C TYR A 42 -4.27 7.58 7.81
N GLY A 43 -5.34 7.64 8.60
CA GLY A 43 -5.53 8.61 9.68
C GLY A 43 -5.93 10.00 9.19
N ASP A 44 -6.15 10.90 10.14
CA ASP A 44 -6.68 12.26 9.94
C ASP A 44 -5.59 13.35 9.84
N THR A 45 -4.33 12.95 9.83
CA THR A 45 -3.20 13.89 9.85
C THR A 45 -2.91 14.54 8.48
N GLN A 46 -3.33 13.91 7.39
CA GLN A 46 -3.07 14.36 6.02
C GLN A 46 -4.23 13.95 5.09
N ASN A 47 -4.60 14.81 4.15
CA ASN A 47 -5.61 14.47 3.15
C ASN A 47 -5.02 13.59 2.05
N LEU A 48 -5.73 12.52 1.71
CA LEU A 48 -5.39 11.64 0.60
C LEU A 48 -5.80 12.23 -0.74
N VAL A 49 -4.90 12.05 -1.71
CA VAL A 49 -5.11 12.35 -3.12
C VAL A 49 -4.85 11.06 -3.90
N VAL A 50 -5.92 10.40 -4.35
CA VAL A 50 -5.84 9.21 -5.20
C VAL A 50 -5.66 9.65 -6.66
N LYS A 51 -4.57 9.23 -7.28
CA LYS A 51 -4.27 9.52 -8.70
C LYS A 51 -4.51 8.32 -9.62
N ASN A 52 -4.36 7.12 -9.09
CA ASN A 52 -4.56 5.87 -9.82
C ASN A 52 -5.17 4.85 -8.86
N THR A 53 -6.14 4.07 -9.34
CA THR A 53 -6.86 3.08 -8.55
C THR A 53 -6.28 1.66 -8.66
N GLN A 54 -5.29 1.42 -9.53
CA GLN A 54 -4.74 0.08 -9.81
C GLN A 54 -3.48 -0.24 -9.00
N ASN A 55 -2.87 -1.42 -9.16
CA ASN A 55 -1.58 -1.82 -8.58
C ASN A 55 -1.52 -2.05 -7.07
N PHE A 56 -2.67 -2.20 -6.42
CA PHE A 56 -2.71 -2.89 -5.14
C PHE A 56 -2.70 -4.39 -5.38
N GLN A 57 -2.12 -5.15 -4.45
CA GLN A 57 -2.14 -6.61 -4.53
C GLN A 57 -2.61 -7.21 -3.23
N ILE A 58 -3.42 -8.25 -3.35
CA ILE A 58 -3.92 -9.04 -2.24
C ILE A 58 -3.51 -10.48 -2.44
N CYS A 59 -3.42 -11.21 -1.34
CA CYS A 59 -3.16 -12.63 -1.34
C CYS A 59 -4.30 -13.32 -0.60
N CYS A 60 -4.99 -14.22 -1.29
CA CYS A 60 -6.09 -15.02 -0.73
C CYS A 60 -5.60 -16.40 -0.22
N SER A 61 -4.29 -16.68 -0.28
CA SER A 61 -3.75 -18.00 0.04
C SER A 61 -3.80 -18.22 1.55
N PRO A 62 -4.39 -19.34 2.03
CA PRO A 62 -4.46 -19.65 3.46
C PRO A 62 -3.13 -20.12 4.04
N LEU A 63 -2.13 -20.42 3.20
CA LEU A 63 -0.85 -20.98 3.61
C LEU A 63 0.18 -19.89 3.92
N LYS A 64 0.59 -19.15 2.88
CA LYS A 64 1.62 -18.12 2.99
C LYS A 64 1.54 -17.17 1.79
N CYS A 65 1.74 -15.89 2.05
CA CYS A 65 1.85 -14.84 1.06
C CYS A 65 3.32 -14.42 0.98
N PRO A 66 4.15 -15.00 0.08
CA PRO A 66 5.58 -14.76 0.11
C PRO A 66 5.88 -13.34 -0.34
N GLU A 67 6.57 -12.57 0.52
CA GLU A 67 6.89 -11.17 0.25
C GLU A 67 7.83 -11.02 -0.95
N SER A 68 8.77 -11.96 -1.10
CA SER A 68 9.77 -12.00 -2.18
C SER A 68 9.18 -12.35 -3.56
N GLU A 69 7.89 -12.69 -3.62
CA GLU A 69 7.24 -13.03 -4.88
C GLU A 69 7.08 -11.79 -5.77
N THR A 70 7.39 -11.95 -7.06
CA THR A 70 7.32 -10.87 -8.04
C THR A 70 5.89 -10.37 -8.21
N PHE A 71 5.74 -9.25 -8.91
CA PHE A 71 4.43 -8.66 -9.19
C PHE A 71 3.48 -9.64 -9.91
N SER A 72 4.01 -10.55 -10.73
CA SER A 72 3.22 -11.50 -11.55
C SER A 72 3.18 -12.92 -10.98
N GLY A 73 3.48 -13.09 -9.69
CA GLY A 73 3.49 -14.41 -9.09
C GLY A 73 2.09 -15.01 -8.86
N PRO A 74 2.01 -16.32 -8.51
CA PRO A 74 0.74 -17.03 -8.40
C PRO A 74 -0.13 -16.61 -7.19
N ASN A 75 0.47 -16.17 -6.08
CA ASN A 75 -0.22 -15.92 -4.82
C ASN A 75 -0.76 -14.49 -4.71
N TRP A 76 -0.02 -13.52 -5.26
CA TRP A 76 -0.44 -12.11 -5.26
C TRP A 76 -1.32 -11.82 -6.47
N LYS A 77 -2.54 -11.35 -6.21
CA LYS A 77 -3.51 -10.96 -7.23
C LYS A 77 -3.69 -9.46 -7.22
N ASN A 78 -3.76 -8.85 -8.39
CA ASN A 78 -4.02 -7.42 -8.51
C ASN A 78 -5.45 -7.11 -8.10
N THR A 79 -5.61 -6.02 -7.35
CA THR A 79 -6.89 -5.41 -6.98
C THR A 79 -6.85 -3.92 -7.30
N THR A 80 -8.02 -3.30 -7.21
CA THR A 80 -8.26 -1.88 -7.44
C THR A 80 -8.93 -1.22 -6.25
N ILE A 81 -8.72 0.09 -6.11
CA ILE A 81 -9.47 0.94 -5.20
C ILE A 81 -10.92 1.04 -5.71
N SER A 82 -11.88 0.53 -4.93
CA SER A 82 -13.32 0.60 -5.22
C SER A 82 -13.91 1.96 -4.87
N SER A 83 -13.45 2.56 -3.76
CA SER A 83 -13.84 3.89 -3.30
C SER A 83 -12.79 4.47 -2.35
N TRP A 84 -12.82 5.78 -2.13
CA TRP A 84 -11.91 6.43 -1.19
C TRP A 84 -12.58 7.64 -0.53
N SER A 85 -12.03 8.03 0.61
CA SER A 85 -12.35 9.24 1.36
C SER A 85 -11.11 10.14 1.45
N GLN A 86 -11.19 11.20 2.24
CA GLN A 86 -10.02 12.05 2.55
C GLN A 86 -8.96 11.30 3.37
N HIS A 87 -9.30 10.21 4.04
CA HIS A 87 -8.43 9.55 5.02
C HIS A 87 -8.33 8.04 4.84
N SER A 88 -9.16 7.44 3.99
CA SER A 88 -9.17 5.99 3.77
C SER A 88 -9.38 5.64 2.30
N ILE A 89 -8.93 4.44 1.93
CA ILE A 89 -9.27 3.80 0.65
C ILE A 89 -9.91 2.45 0.92
N LYS A 90 -10.79 2.03 0.02
CA LYS A 90 -11.37 0.68 0.01
C LYS A 90 -10.87 -0.06 -1.22
N LEU A 91 -10.40 -1.29 -1.02
CA LEU A 91 -9.95 -2.19 -2.06
C LEU A 91 -11.00 -3.27 -2.29
N ASP A 92 -11.24 -3.61 -3.56
CA ASP A 92 -12.11 -4.73 -3.93
C ASP A 92 -11.38 -6.07 -3.72
N ILE A 93 -11.85 -6.84 -2.74
CA ILE A 93 -11.34 -8.18 -2.43
C ILE A 93 -12.31 -9.29 -2.84
N GLY A 94 -13.28 -9.02 -3.71
CA GLY A 94 -14.31 -9.98 -4.15
C GLY A 94 -13.75 -11.26 -4.78
N MET A 95 -12.51 -11.24 -5.26
CA MET A 95 -11.81 -12.45 -5.74
C MET A 95 -11.37 -13.42 -4.62
N CYS A 96 -11.30 -12.95 -3.37
CA CYS A 96 -10.99 -13.78 -2.22
C CYS A 96 -12.28 -14.22 -1.53
N ALA A 97 -12.77 -15.42 -1.85
CA ALA A 97 -14.02 -15.94 -1.29
C ALA A 97 -14.06 -16.03 0.26
N GLN A 98 -12.89 -16.18 0.90
CA GLN A 98 -12.74 -16.27 2.36
C GLN A 98 -12.11 -15.02 2.97
N GLY A 99 -11.99 -13.92 2.21
CA GLY A 99 -11.26 -12.73 2.59
C GLY A 99 -9.77 -12.76 2.23
N ALA A 100 -9.12 -11.60 2.28
CA ALA A 100 -7.70 -11.47 2.00
C ALA A 100 -6.86 -11.83 3.24
N ASN A 101 -5.81 -12.63 3.04
CA ASN A 101 -4.83 -13.01 4.07
C ASN A 101 -3.67 -12.01 4.18
N ALA A 102 -3.37 -11.31 3.09
CA ALA A 102 -2.41 -10.22 3.11
C ALA A 102 -2.76 -9.18 2.03
N VAL A 103 -2.30 -7.96 2.25
CA VAL A 103 -2.33 -6.87 1.28
C VAL A 103 -0.94 -6.26 1.17
N ARG A 104 -0.56 -5.87 -0.04
CA ARG A 104 0.65 -5.08 -0.27
C ARG A 104 0.37 -3.94 -1.25
N TYR A 105 1.06 -2.83 -1.01
CA TYR A 105 1.03 -1.65 -1.83
C TYR A 105 2.45 -1.30 -2.25
N ALA A 106 2.75 -1.62 -3.52
CA ALA A 106 3.99 -1.33 -4.25
C ALA A 106 5.33 -1.71 -3.56
N TRP A 107 6.40 -1.86 -4.37
CA TRP A 107 7.82 -2.04 -3.96
C TRP A 107 8.42 -3.42 -3.67
N THR A 108 7.82 -4.56 -3.96
CA THR A 108 8.65 -5.79 -3.86
C THR A 108 9.71 -5.88 -4.97
N VAL A 109 9.55 -5.21 -6.13
CA VAL A 109 10.61 -5.18 -7.17
C VAL A 109 10.68 -3.91 -8.02
N THR A 110 9.54 -3.26 -8.34
CA THR A 110 9.51 -2.13 -9.27
C THR A 110 8.77 -0.93 -8.66
N PRO A 111 9.40 0.27 -8.61
CA PRO A 111 8.72 1.49 -8.18
C PRO A 111 7.61 1.89 -9.16
N CYS A 112 6.66 2.71 -8.70
CA CYS A 112 5.65 3.30 -9.59
C CYS A 112 6.34 4.16 -10.68
N PRO A 113 5.72 4.35 -11.86
CA PRO A 113 6.23 5.28 -12.85
C PRO A 113 6.40 6.68 -12.27
N PHE A 114 7.26 7.50 -12.87
CA PHE A 114 7.65 8.80 -12.33
C PHE A 114 6.43 9.69 -12.04
N LYS A 115 6.20 9.98 -10.75
CA LYS A 115 5.06 10.77 -10.24
C LYS A 115 3.66 10.19 -10.53
N ASP A 116 3.58 8.87 -10.74
CA ASP A 116 2.36 8.13 -11.05
C ASP A 116 2.10 6.96 -10.08
N CYS A 117 2.29 7.22 -8.78
CA CYS A 117 1.86 6.30 -7.73
C CYS A 117 0.33 6.42 -7.52
N GLN A 118 -0.25 5.48 -6.78
CA GLN A 118 -1.70 5.41 -6.59
C GLN A 118 -2.20 6.47 -5.63
N VAL A 119 -1.54 6.55 -4.47
CA VAL A 119 -1.95 7.38 -3.33
C VAL A 119 -0.88 8.41 -3.03
N TYR A 120 -1.30 9.65 -2.85
CA TYR A 120 -0.49 10.79 -2.45
C TYR A 120 -1.15 11.50 -1.26
N ASN A 121 -0.40 12.38 -0.59
CA ASN A 121 -1.01 13.45 0.20
C ASN A 121 -1.24 14.72 -0.64
N ASP A 122 -1.94 15.69 -0.07
CA ASP A 122 -2.15 17.04 -0.61
C ASP A 122 -0.85 17.83 -0.87
N HIS A 123 0.25 17.48 -0.22
CA HIS A 123 1.60 18.00 -0.51
C HIS A 123 2.30 17.32 -1.70
N GLY A 124 1.63 16.38 -2.38
CA GLY A 124 2.17 15.70 -3.57
C GLY A 124 3.25 14.66 -3.26
N LEU A 125 3.29 14.14 -2.04
CA LEU A 125 4.20 13.06 -1.62
C LEU A 125 3.49 11.71 -1.72
N PRO A 126 4.10 10.70 -2.37
CA PRO A 126 3.48 9.40 -2.56
C PRO A 126 3.40 8.64 -1.23
N ALA A 127 2.37 7.83 -1.08
CA ALA A 127 2.28 6.87 0.02
C ALA A 127 3.48 5.91 -0.03
N ALA A 128 4.00 5.57 1.14
CA ALA A 128 5.14 4.65 1.26
C ALA A 128 4.69 3.19 1.02
N PRO A 129 5.60 2.33 0.52
CA PRO A 129 5.30 0.93 0.39
C PRO A 129 5.00 0.26 1.72
N PHE A 130 4.13 -0.75 1.66
CA PHE A 130 3.88 -1.60 2.81
C PHE A 130 3.42 -2.99 2.38
N ILE A 131 3.60 -3.93 3.30
CA ILE A 131 2.98 -5.24 3.29
C ILE A 131 2.34 -5.45 4.65
N HIS A 132 1.12 -6.00 4.65
CA HIS A 132 0.39 -6.31 5.87
C HIS A 132 -0.22 -7.70 5.75
N GLN A 133 0.01 -8.53 6.75
CA GLN A 133 -0.53 -9.88 6.86
C GLN A 133 -1.54 -9.90 8.01
N PHE A 134 -2.68 -10.56 7.79
CA PHE A 134 -3.76 -10.67 8.79
C PHE A 134 -3.66 -11.95 9.64
N ILE A 135 -2.61 -12.75 9.42
CA ILE A 135 -2.36 -14.05 10.09
C ILE A 135 -1.34 -13.87 11.20
#